data_AF-A0A520INZ6-F1
#
_entry.id   AF-A0A520INZ6-F1
#
_cell.length_a   1.000
_cell.length_b   1.000
_cell.length_c   1.000
_cell.angle_alpha   90.00
_cell.angle_beta   90.00
_cell.angle_gamma   90.00
#
_symmetry.space_group_name_H-M   'P 1'
#
loop_
_entity.id
_entity.type
_entity.pdbx_description
1 polymer ?
#
loop_
_entity_poly.entity_id
_entity_poly.type
_entity_poly.pdbx_seq_one_letter_code
_entity_poly.pdbx_strand_id
1 'polypeptide(L)'
;MTNNTGSYFNPILPKDPTLAKQVISSSERLEMIKHEKGFLSLFWGTAKNAPYNIAGLISILLSLTAVIYTFVHSYIPVEKSPISVKDYWLMVSPVITLSLGYLFGKTSTSTGATNEP
;
A
#
# COMPACT_ATOMS: atom_id res chain seq x y z
N MET A 1 18.20 33.38 -37.10
CA MET A 1 18.33 32.07 -36.42
C MET A 1 17.08 31.86 -35.56
N THR A 2 16.03 31.25 -36.11
CA THR A 2 14.84 30.85 -35.34
C THR A 2 14.76 29.34 -35.42
N ASN A 3 15.23 28.69 -34.36
CA ASN A 3 15.37 27.25 -34.33
C ASN A 3 13.99 26.61 -34.10
N ASN A 4 13.69 25.70 -35.01
CA ASN A 4 12.49 24.92 -35.16
C ASN A 4 12.24 24.05 -33.91
N THR A 5 11.23 24.41 -33.11
CA THR A 5 10.70 23.55 -32.05
C THR A 5 9.71 22.57 -32.66
N GLY A 6 10.26 21.52 -33.27
CA GLY A 6 9.51 20.32 -33.65
C GLY A 6 8.86 19.74 -32.40
N SER A 7 7.58 20.07 -32.21
CA SER A 7 6.71 19.51 -31.19
C SER A 7 6.62 18.01 -31.43
N TYR A 8 7.05 17.22 -30.45
CA TYR A 8 6.84 15.78 -30.43
C TYR A 8 5.34 15.51 -30.45
N PHE A 9 4.82 15.23 -31.64
CA PHE A 9 3.40 14.98 -31.88
C PHE A 9 3.07 13.61 -31.28
N ASN A 10 2.61 13.60 -30.03
CA ASN A 10 2.10 12.42 -29.38
C ASN A 10 0.67 12.18 -29.94
N PRO A 11 0.41 11.08 -30.67
CA PRO A 11 -0.79 10.91 -31.52
C PRO A 11 -2.12 10.86 -30.75
N ILE A 12 -2.09 10.93 -29.42
CA ILE A 12 -3.25 10.83 -28.53
C ILE A 12 -3.63 12.21 -27.94
N LEU A 13 -2.87 13.28 -28.23
CA LEU A 13 -3.21 14.60 -27.68
C LEU A 13 -4.42 15.24 -28.40
N PRO A 14 -5.43 15.71 -27.65
CA PRO A 14 -6.53 16.49 -28.22
C PRO A 14 -6.00 17.76 -28.91
N LYS A 15 -6.55 18.11 -30.07
CA LYS A 15 -6.18 19.32 -30.84
C LYS A 15 -6.44 20.64 -30.09
N ASP A 16 -7.31 20.63 -29.09
CA ASP A 16 -7.62 21.81 -28.29
C ASP A 16 -6.51 22.05 -27.25
N PRO A 17 -5.84 23.23 -27.25
CA PRO A 17 -4.73 23.53 -26.35
C PRO A 17 -5.11 23.52 -24.86
N THR A 18 -6.38 23.75 -24.53
CA THR A 18 -6.87 23.69 -23.14
C THR A 18 -7.00 22.25 -22.66
N LEU A 19 -7.56 21.38 -23.50
CA LEU A 19 -7.66 19.94 -23.23
C LEU A 19 -6.28 19.28 -23.23
N ALA A 20 -5.38 19.67 -24.12
CA ALA A 20 -3.99 19.22 -24.12
C ALA A 20 -3.30 19.48 -22.77
N LYS A 21 -3.41 20.70 -22.23
CA LYS A 21 -2.87 21.03 -20.89
C LYS A 21 -3.53 20.23 -19.78
N GLN A 22 -4.84 20.01 -19.86
CA GLN A 22 -5.56 19.23 -18.86
C GLN A 22 -5.14 17.75 -18.87
N VAL A 23 -4.91 17.17 -20.05
CA VAL A 23 -4.48 15.77 -20.19
C VAL A 23 -3.04 15.60 -19.73
N ILE A 24 -2.14 16.54 -20.05
CA ILE A 24 -0.75 16.54 -19.57
C ILE A 24 -0.71 16.65 -18.04
N SER A 25 -1.39 17.64 -17.44
CA SER A 25 -1.42 17.81 -15.98
C SER A 25 -2.10 16.65 -15.25
N SER A 26 -3.11 16.01 -15.86
CA SER A 26 -3.71 14.80 -15.31
C SER A 26 -2.75 13.61 -15.37
N SER A 27 -2.00 13.48 -16.47
CA SER A 27 -1.02 12.39 -16.65
C SER A 27 0.17 12.54 -15.71
N GLU A 28 0.70 13.75 -15.55
CA GLU A 28 1.76 14.05 -14.58
C GLU A 28 1.32 13.75 -13.15
N ARG A 29 0.09 14.12 -12.79
CA ARG A 29 -0.47 13.81 -11.47
C ARG A 29 -0.61 12.31 -11.26
N LEU A 30 -1.02 11.56 -12.28
CA LEU A 30 -1.10 10.10 -12.22
C LEU A 30 0.29 9.46 -12.09
N GLU A 31 1.30 9.99 -12.77
CA GLU A 31 2.69 9.51 -12.66
C GLU A 31 3.29 9.78 -11.29
N MET A 32 3.07 10.98 -10.72
CA MET A 32 3.49 11.29 -9.34
C MET A 32 2.80 10.35 -8.34
N ILE A 33 1.50 10.15 -8.48
CA ILE A 33 0.73 9.22 -7.65
C ILE A 33 1.23 7.78 -7.83
N LYS A 34 1.63 7.38 -9.03
CA LYS A 34 2.17 6.05 -9.32
C LYS A 34 3.58 5.86 -8.74
N HIS A 35 4.37 6.93 -8.68
CA HIS A 35 5.71 6.94 -8.09
C HIS A 35 5.69 6.88 -6.56
N GLU A 36 4.71 7.54 -5.91
CA GLU A 36 4.52 7.46 -4.45
C GLU A 36 3.81 6.17 -4.01
N LYS A 37 3.10 5.51 -4.94
CA LYS A 37 2.40 4.25 -4.70
C LYS A 37 3.34 3.05 -4.87
N GLY A 38 4.11 2.74 -3.82
CA GLY A 38 4.76 1.44 -3.70
C GLY A 38 3.75 0.27 -3.73
N PHE A 39 4.20 -0.95 -4.02
CA PHE A 39 3.38 -2.17 -4.21
C PHE A 39 2.29 -2.38 -3.14
N LEU A 40 2.58 -1.98 -1.90
CA LEU A 40 1.69 -2.10 -0.74
C LEU A 40 0.44 -1.19 -0.83
N SER A 41 0.58 -0.01 -1.43
CA SER A 41 -0.52 0.93 -1.63
C SER A 41 -1.48 0.53 -2.76
N LEU A 42 -1.06 -0.38 -3.64
CA LEU A 42 -1.91 -0.95 -4.67
C LEU A 42 -2.95 -1.93 -4.08
N PHE A 43 -2.61 -2.61 -2.97
CA PHE A 43 -3.49 -3.54 -2.27
C PHE A 43 -4.45 -2.86 -1.27
N TRP A 44 -4.02 -1.79 -0.57
CA TRP A 44 -4.82 -1.12 0.47
C TRP A 44 -5.33 0.30 0.14
N GLY A 45 -4.89 0.90 -0.97
CA GLY A 45 -5.44 2.13 -1.52
C GLY A 45 -4.65 3.42 -1.22
N THR A 46 -5.14 4.52 -1.81
CA THR A 46 -4.49 5.85 -1.85
C THR A 46 -4.33 6.49 -0.46
N ALA A 47 -3.57 7.59 -0.35
CA ALA A 47 -3.21 8.33 0.88
C ALA A 47 -4.32 8.53 1.95
N LYS A 48 -5.61 8.52 1.57
CA LYS A 48 -6.75 8.56 2.50
C LYS A 48 -6.85 7.31 3.40
N ASN A 49 -6.19 6.22 3.02
CA ASN A 49 -6.09 4.95 3.72
C ASN A 49 -4.69 4.72 4.33
N ALA A 50 -3.88 5.76 4.50
CA ALA A 50 -2.54 5.66 5.12
C ALA A 50 -2.47 4.77 6.38
N PRO A 51 -3.41 4.84 7.36
CA PRO A 51 -3.33 3.95 8.51
C PRO A 51 -3.58 2.47 8.19
N TYR A 52 -4.37 2.16 7.15
CA TYR A 52 -4.53 0.79 6.65
C TYR A 52 -3.27 0.27 5.96
N ASN A 53 -2.61 1.12 5.17
CA ASN A 53 -1.35 0.76 4.52
C ASN A 53 -0.26 0.42 5.56
N ILE A 54 -0.19 1.20 6.66
CA ILE A 54 0.75 0.96 7.76
C ILE A 54 0.42 -0.34 8.50
N ALA A 55 -0.85 -0.56 8.85
CA ALA A 55 -1.26 -1.79 9.53
C ALA A 55 -1.00 -3.04 8.68
N GLY A 56 -1.25 -2.97 7.36
CA GLY A 56 -0.95 -4.03 6.41
C GLY A 56 0.55 -4.30 6.31
N LEU A 57 1.36 -3.24 6.21
CA LEU A 57 2.83 -3.35 6.17
C LEU A 57 3.38 -4.01 7.45
N ILE A 58 2.91 -3.59 8.62
CA ILE A 58 3.32 -4.16 9.91
C ILE A 58 2.94 -5.65 9.96
N SER A 59 1.72 -6.01 9.54
CA SER A 59 1.29 -7.42 9.47
C SER A 59 2.16 -8.28 8.57
N ILE A 60 2.50 -7.78 7.38
CA ILE A 60 3.35 -8.51 6.43
C ILE A 60 4.76 -8.67 6.99
N LEU A 61 5.35 -7.60 7.53
CA LEU A 61 6.70 -7.66 8.09
C LEU A 61 6.78 -8.62 9.28
N LEU A 62 5.82 -8.58 10.20
CA LEU A 62 5.75 -9.51 11.34
C LEU A 62 5.56 -10.96 10.89
N SER A 63 4.71 -11.19 9.90
CA SER A 63 4.48 -12.54 9.38
C SER A 63 5.74 -13.08 8.71
N LEU A 64 6.43 -12.24 7.92
CA LEU A 64 7.65 -12.60 7.24
C LEU A 64 8.77 -12.93 8.23
N THR A 65 8.97 -12.09 9.26
CA THR A 65 9.99 -12.34 10.30
C THR A 65 9.67 -13.60 11.10
N ALA A 66 8.40 -13.88 11.40
CA ALA A 66 8.00 -15.10 12.10
C ALA A 66 8.27 -16.37 11.30
N VAL A 67 7.98 -16.33 10.00
CA VAL A 67 8.25 -17.44 9.10
C VAL A 67 9.76 -17.64 8.94
N ILE A 68 10.52 -16.56 8.70
CA ILE A 68 11.99 -16.62 8.59
C ILE A 68 12.61 -17.17 9.88
N TYR A 69 12.17 -16.69 11.04
CA TYR A 69 12.64 -17.16 12.33
C TYR A 69 12.40 -18.67 12.50
N THR A 70 11.20 -19.13 12.14
CA THR A 70 10.85 -20.56 12.19
C THR A 70 11.75 -21.39 11.27
N PHE A 71 12.02 -20.92 10.05
CA PHE A 71 12.92 -21.60 9.11
C PHE A 71 14.36 -21.64 9.62
N VAL A 72 14.92 -20.50 10.05
CA VAL A 72 16.28 -20.42 10.58
C VAL A 72 16.47 -21.37 11.75
N HIS A 73 15.49 -21.43 12.66
CA HIS A 73 15.50 -22.31 13.82
C HIS A 73 15.32 -23.79 13.48
N SER A 74 14.81 -24.11 12.29
CA SER A 74 14.72 -25.47 11.76
C SER A 74 16.02 -25.93 11.09
N TYR A 75 16.82 -24.99 10.56
CA TYR A 75 18.09 -25.31 9.88
C TYR A 75 19.33 -25.17 10.77
N ILE A 76 19.25 -24.40 11.84
CA ILE A 76 20.35 -24.22 12.81
C ILE A 76 20.02 -24.97 14.10
N PRO A 77 20.88 -25.88 14.59
CA PRO A 77 20.61 -26.64 15.80
C PRO A 77 20.40 -25.72 17.01
N VAL A 78 19.33 -26.04 17.74
CA VAL A 78 18.63 -25.28 18.79
C VAL A 78 19.51 -24.83 19.96
N GLU A 79 20.70 -25.40 20.13
CA GLU A 79 21.54 -25.20 21.32
C GLU A 79 22.06 -23.77 21.52
N LYS A 80 21.85 -22.87 20.55
CA LYS A 80 22.25 -21.45 20.63
C LYS A 80 21.10 -20.46 20.66
N SER A 81 19.85 -20.90 20.57
CA SER A 81 18.72 -19.97 20.49
C SER A 81 18.12 -19.68 21.87
N PRO A 82 18.03 -18.41 22.28
CA PRO A 82 17.53 -18.04 23.61
C PRO A 82 16.00 -18.14 23.76
N ILE A 83 15.26 -18.31 22.65
CA ILE A 83 13.79 -18.26 22.63
C ILE A 83 13.29 -19.47 21.82
N SER A 84 12.24 -20.15 22.32
CA SER A 84 11.57 -21.22 21.58
C SER A 84 10.70 -20.64 20.46
N VAL A 85 10.60 -21.36 19.34
CA VAL A 85 9.68 -21.02 18.24
C VAL A 85 8.24 -20.84 18.74
N LYS A 86 7.80 -21.64 19.72
CA LYS A 86 6.45 -21.50 20.30
C LYS A 86 6.27 -20.15 21.02
N ASP A 87 7.23 -19.76 21.84
CA ASP A 87 7.16 -18.51 22.62
C ASP A 87 7.19 -17.30 21.71
N TYR A 88 7.97 -17.38 20.63
CA TYR A 88 8.00 -16.36 19.59
C TYR A 88 6.62 -16.19 18.92
N TRP A 89 5.96 -17.28 18.52
CA TRP A 89 4.62 -17.22 17.91
C TRP A 89 3.54 -16.73 18.89
N LEU A 90 3.65 -17.05 20.18
CA LEU A 90 2.77 -16.52 21.22
C LEU A 90 2.89 -15.00 21.38
N MET A 91 4.07 -14.44 21.15
CA MET A 91 4.29 -12.98 21.19
C MET A 91 3.81 -12.27 19.92
N VAL A 92 4.00 -12.89 18.75
CA VAL A 92 3.73 -12.24 17.46
C VAL A 92 2.26 -12.37 17.02
N SER A 93 1.59 -13.48 17.34
CA SER A 93 0.20 -13.72 16.92
C SER A 93 -0.83 -12.69 17.41
N PRO A 94 -0.76 -12.12 18.63
CA PRO A 94 -1.70 -11.08 19.04
C PRO A 94 -1.54 -9.80 18.22
N VAL A 95 -0.31 -9.43 17.85
CA VAL A 95 -0.04 -8.22 17.06
C VAL A 95 -0.55 -8.38 15.63
N ILE A 96 -0.34 -9.55 15.02
CA ILE A 96 -0.92 -9.88 13.71
C ILE A 96 -2.45 -9.86 13.79
N THR A 97 -3.04 -10.51 14.79
CA THR A 97 -4.50 -10.60 14.96
C THR A 97 -5.13 -9.22 15.16
N LEU A 98 -4.53 -8.36 15.97
CA LEU A 98 -4.97 -6.98 16.17
C LEU A 98 -4.88 -6.17 14.87
N SER A 99 -3.78 -6.33 14.14
CA SER A 99 -3.58 -5.66 12.85
C SER A 99 -4.63 -6.10 11.84
N LEU A 100 -4.88 -7.40 11.70
CA LEU A 100 -5.93 -7.93 10.82
C LEU A 100 -7.33 -7.49 11.28
N GLY A 101 -7.61 -7.51 12.57
CA GLY A 101 -8.86 -7.01 13.14
C GLY A 101 -9.08 -5.53 12.85
N TYR A 102 -8.03 -4.71 12.94
CA TYR A 102 -8.07 -3.30 12.55
C TYR A 102 -8.32 -3.12 11.05
N LEU A 103 -7.65 -3.92 10.21
CA LEU A 103 -7.78 -3.87 8.75
C LEU A 103 -9.18 -4.26 8.27
N PHE A 104 -9.79 -5.29 8.88
CA PHE A 104 -11.10 -5.81 8.47
C PHE A 104 -12.28 -5.25 9.27
N GLY A 105 -12.05 -4.59 10.40
CA GLY A 105 -13.10 -4.14 11.32
C GLY A 105 -13.90 -2.92 10.87
N LYS A 106 -13.62 -2.32 9.71
CA LYS A 106 -14.27 -1.06 9.27
C LYS A 106 -14.96 -1.18 7.92
N THR A 107 -16.09 -1.89 7.89
CA THR A 107 -17.02 -1.92 6.74
C THR A 107 -18.49 -1.96 7.18
N SER A 108 -18.93 -1.04 8.04
CA SER A 108 -20.37 -0.82 8.26
C SER A 108 -20.65 0.50 8.97
N THR A 109 -20.57 1.61 8.24
CA THR A 109 -21.38 2.79 8.57
C THR A 109 -21.94 3.32 7.25
N SER A 110 -22.82 2.49 6.67
CA SER A 110 -23.74 2.94 5.63
C SER A 110 -24.73 3.89 6.29
N THR A 111 -24.63 5.15 5.91
CA THR A 111 -25.75 6.06 5.61
C THR A 111 -27.14 5.48 5.92
N GLY A 112 -27.79 6.01 6.95
CA GLY A 112 -29.14 5.62 7.33
C GLY A 112 -29.71 6.51 8.45
N ALA A 113 -29.72 7.83 8.26
CA ALA A 113 -30.50 8.76 9.08
C ALA A 113 -30.63 10.13 8.39
N THR A 114 -31.22 10.18 7.20
CA THR A 114 -31.82 11.40 6.66
C THR A 114 -33.15 11.03 6.02
N ASN A 115 -34.18 10.90 6.86
CA ASN A 115 -35.58 10.95 6.43
C ASN A 115 -36.33 11.73 7.51
N GLU A 116 -36.30 13.06 7.39
CA GLU A 116 -37.36 13.92 7.93
C GLU A 116 -38.35 14.17 6.80
N PRO A 117 -39.65 14.16 7.12
CA PRO A 117 -40.45 15.37 6.90
C PRO A 117 -40.92 16.01 8.21
#